data_AF-A0A3E0CV55-F1
#
_entry.id   AF-A0A3E0CV55-F1
#
_cell.length_a   1.000
_cell.length_b   1.000
_cell.length_c   1.000
_cell.angle_alpha   90.00
_cell.angle_beta   90.00
_cell.angle_gamma   90.00
#
_symmetry.space_group_name_H-M   'P 1'
#
loop_
_entity.id
_entity.type
_entity.pdbx_description
1 polymer ?
#
loop_
_entity_poly.entity_id
_entity_poly.type
_entity_poly.pdbx_seq_one_letter_code
_entity_poly.pdbx_strand_id
1 'polypeptide(L)'
;MSTKKISRVLAVAATALAIGAGAAYGAQPTADHGGPGGWHGHFMKELTQLHDQLKLNADQEKQWQAALDTMKLNHEAMRANHEQIKNQFKAAQQQPILDLNAMAATHQQVEQKDAQLRQQTSDAWLKFYNGLNDQQKTTVSTALKQRFAKMESRHEKMREHWEQRKGAASAPAANQ
;
A
#
# COMPACT_ATOMS: atom_id res chain seq x y z
N MET A 1 -11.38 -57.72 -20.59
CA MET A 1 -11.45 -56.29 -20.93
C MET A 1 -11.14 -55.49 -19.68
N SER A 2 -9.97 -54.84 -19.61
CA SER A 2 -9.51 -54.12 -18.41
C SER A 2 -9.48 -52.61 -18.70
N THR A 3 -10.32 -51.84 -18.00
CA THR A 3 -10.55 -50.42 -18.25
C THR A 3 -9.61 -49.55 -17.42
N LYS A 4 -8.65 -48.89 -18.08
CA LYS A 4 -7.90 -47.73 -17.57
C LYS A 4 -8.81 -46.49 -17.52
N LYS A 5 -8.79 -45.76 -16.40
CA LYS A 5 -9.16 -44.33 -16.30
C LYS A 5 -8.23 -43.68 -15.26
N ILE A 6 -7.03 -43.27 -15.65
CA ILE A 6 -6.62 -41.87 -15.96
C ILE A 6 -7.00 -40.89 -14.85
N SER A 7 -6.08 -40.75 -13.89
CA SER A 7 -6.03 -39.70 -12.87
C SER A 7 -5.81 -38.34 -13.53
N ARG A 8 -6.67 -37.36 -13.25
CA ARG A 8 -6.47 -35.95 -13.60
C ARG A 8 -5.98 -35.22 -12.36
N VAL A 9 -4.67 -35.06 -12.24
CA VAL A 9 -4.05 -34.07 -11.34
C VAL A 9 -3.96 -32.78 -12.14
N LEU A 10 -4.82 -31.81 -11.85
CA LEU A 10 -4.66 -30.44 -12.32
C LEU A 10 -3.79 -29.70 -11.31
N ALA A 11 -2.52 -29.52 -11.66
CA ALA A 11 -1.58 -28.69 -10.94
C ALA A 11 -2.02 -27.22 -11.06
N VAL A 12 -2.38 -26.61 -9.93
CA VAL A 12 -2.57 -25.17 -9.84
C VAL A 12 -1.20 -24.53 -9.67
N ALA A 13 -0.70 -23.89 -10.73
CA ALA A 13 0.51 -23.08 -10.65
C ALA A 13 0.18 -21.78 -9.87
N ALA A 14 0.69 -21.68 -8.64
CA ALA A 14 0.64 -20.45 -7.87
C ALA A 14 1.75 -19.51 -8.34
N THR A 15 1.42 -18.53 -9.18
CA THR A 15 2.31 -17.42 -9.51
C THR A 15 2.36 -16.44 -8.34
N ALA A 16 3.42 -16.53 -7.54
CA ALA A 16 3.75 -15.50 -6.55
C ALA A 16 4.27 -14.25 -7.28
N LEU A 17 3.45 -13.20 -7.34
CA LEU A 17 3.88 -11.87 -7.77
C LEU A 17 4.66 -11.19 -6.64
N ALA A 18 5.98 -11.32 -6.69
CA ALA A 18 6.88 -10.54 -5.85
C ALA A 18 6.97 -9.11 -6.40
N ILE A 19 6.26 -8.16 -5.78
CA ILE A 19 6.49 -6.74 -6.02
C ILE A 19 7.62 -6.30 -5.08
N GLY A 20 8.86 -6.41 -5.56
CA GLY A 20 10.02 -5.78 -4.95
C GLY A 20 10.00 -4.29 -5.25
N ALA A 21 9.77 -3.46 -4.23
CA ALA A 21 9.92 -2.01 -4.34
C ALA A 21 11.43 -1.67 -4.34
N GLY A 22 11.96 -1.33 -5.52
CA GLY A 22 13.29 -0.76 -5.67
C GLY A 22 13.33 0.65 -5.06
N ALA A 23 14.23 0.84 -4.11
CA ALA A 23 14.52 2.14 -3.51
C ALA A 23 15.20 3.06 -4.52
N ALA A 24 14.57 4.20 -4.83
CA ALA A 24 15.23 5.34 -5.45
C ALA A 24 15.38 6.44 -4.39
N TYR A 25 16.57 6.52 -3.79
CA TYR A 25 16.99 7.67 -3.00
C TYR A 25 17.26 8.84 -3.96
N GLY A 26 16.55 9.95 -3.78
CA GLY A 26 16.78 11.18 -4.55
C GLY A 26 15.85 12.32 -4.13
N ALA A 27 16.37 13.19 -3.26
CA ALA A 27 15.93 14.56 -2.96
C ALA A 27 14.43 14.89 -3.11
N GLN A 28 13.70 14.93 -1.99
CA GLN A 28 12.35 15.47 -1.91
C GLN A 28 12.39 17.02 -1.93
N PRO A 29 11.73 17.71 -2.88
CA PRO A 29 11.24 19.05 -2.62
C PRO A 29 10.00 18.93 -1.72
N THR A 30 9.93 19.80 -0.71
CA THR A 30 8.86 19.88 0.29
C THR A 30 7.49 19.84 -0.37
N ALA A 31 6.81 18.70 -0.24
CA ALA A 31 5.44 18.52 -0.71
C ALA A 31 4.51 19.36 0.17
N ASP A 32 3.65 20.09 -0.53
CA ASP A 32 2.58 20.91 0.01
C ASP A 32 1.77 20.14 1.06
N HIS A 33 1.43 20.81 2.15
CA HIS A 33 0.80 20.22 3.33
C HIS A 33 -0.59 19.67 2.98
N GLY A 34 -0.71 18.34 2.87
CA GLY A 34 -2.01 17.67 2.83
C GLY A 34 -2.78 17.97 4.11
N GLY A 35 -3.87 18.74 3.99
CA GLY A 35 -4.70 19.17 5.11
C GLY A 35 -5.24 18.03 5.99
N PRO A 36 -5.74 18.36 7.20
CA PRO A 36 -6.20 17.39 8.19
C PRO A 36 -7.38 16.58 7.65
N GLY A 37 -7.10 15.37 7.18
CA GLY A 37 -8.06 14.47 6.51
C GLY A 37 -7.55 13.78 5.24
N GLY A 38 -6.33 14.11 4.79
CA GLY A 38 -5.72 13.60 3.55
C GLY A 38 -5.65 12.07 3.45
N TRP A 39 -6.05 11.56 2.26
CA TRP A 39 -6.04 10.17 1.76
C TRP A 39 -6.79 9.11 2.60
N HIS A 40 -6.52 9.07 3.90
CA HIS A 40 -7.07 8.09 4.84
C HIS A 40 -8.60 8.23 4.99
N GLY A 41 -9.10 9.47 5.10
CA GLY A 41 -10.55 9.72 5.23
C GLY A 41 -11.34 9.37 3.96
N HIS A 42 -10.77 9.65 2.79
CA HIS A 42 -11.41 9.30 1.51
C HIS A 42 -11.42 7.78 1.28
N PHE A 43 -10.33 7.09 1.62
CA PHE A 43 -10.23 5.64 1.47
C PHE A 43 -11.23 4.91 2.37
N MET A 44 -11.34 5.30 3.65
CA MET A 44 -12.31 4.69 4.57
C MET A 44 -13.75 4.89 4.09
N LYS A 45 -14.07 6.06 3.52
CA LYS A 45 -15.39 6.31 2.92
C LYS A 45 -15.67 5.40 1.72
N GLU A 46 -14.73 5.25 0.79
CA GLU A 46 -14.86 4.32 -0.35
C GLU A 46 -15.05 2.87 0.15
N LEU A 47 -14.36 2.49 1.22
CA LEU A 47 -14.43 1.16 1.81
C LEU A 47 -15.79 0.89 2.50
N THR A 48 -16.34 1.86 3.23
CA THR A 48 -17.70 1.78 3.79
C THR A 48 -18.76 1.70 2.69
N GLN A 49 -18.63 2.50 1.64
CA GLN A 49 -19.56 2.43 0.50
C GLN A 49 -19.52 1.06 -0.19
N LEU A 50 -18.33 0.47 -0.33
CA LEU A 50 -18.18 -0.88 -0.87
C LEU A 50 -18.86 -1.91 0.04
N HIS A 51 -18.65 -1.84 1.35
CA HIS A 51 -19.30 -2.71 2.33
C HIS A 51 -20.82 -2.72 2.19
N ASP A 52 -21.44 -1.54 2.13
CA ASP A 52 -22.90 -1.38 1.99
C ASP A 52 -23.46 -2.05 0.73
N GLN A 53 -22.66 -2.10 -0.35
CA GLN A 53 -23.03 -2.70 -1.64
C GLN A 53 -22.89 -4.23 -1.66
N LEU A 54 -22.00 -4.79 -0.85
CA LEU A 54 -21.68 -6.22 -0.89
C LEU A 54 -22.76 -7.10 -0.24
N LYS A 55 -23.64 -6.52 0.58
CA LYS A 55 -24.74 -7.24 1.27
C LYS A 55 -24.22 -8.53 1.91
N LEU A 56 -23.22 -8.38 2.77
CA LEU A 56 -22.51 -9.49 3.39
C LEU A 56 -23.45 -10.31 4.27
N ASN A 57 -23.25 -11.63 4.28
CA ASN A 57 -23.87 -12.50 5.29
C ASN A 57 -23.06 -12.45 6.61
N ALA A 58 -23.56 -13.11 7.66
CA ALA A 58 -22.95 -13.06 8.99
C ALA A 58 -21.47 -13.53 9.02
N ASP A 59 -21.14 -14.59 8.28
CA ASP A 59 -19.77 -15.11 8.24
C ASP A 59 -18.82 -14.17 7.48
N GLN A 60 -19.30 -13.61 6.38
CA GLN A 60 -18.55 -12.63 5.57
C GLN A 60 -18.36 -11.32 6.33
N GLU A 61 -19.36 -10.88 7.10
CA GLU A 61 -19.28 -9.69 7.96
C GLU A 61 -18.19 -9.86 9.02
N LYS A 62 -18.13 -11.05 9.64
CA LYS A 62 -17.06 -11.38 10.60
C LYS A 62 -15.68 -11.32 9.96
N GLN A 63 -15.53 -11.80 8.72
CA GLN A 63 -14.26 -11.74 7.98
C GLN A 63 -13.90 -10.31 7.58
N TRP A 64 -14.87 -9.51 7.17
CA TRP A 64 -14.70 -8.09 6.87
C TRP A 64 -14.20 -7.31 8.08
N GLN A 65 -14.87 -7.48 9.22
CA GLN A 65 -14.48 -6.82 10.47
C GLN A 65 -13.08 -7.25 10.93
N ALA A 66 -12.75 -8.54 10.83
CA ALA A 66 -11.42 -9.02 11.16
C ALA A 66 -10.32 -8.41 10.26
N ALA A 67 -10.60 -8.23 8.96
CA ALA A 67 -9.69 -7.56 8.04
C ALA A 67 -9.53 -6.07 8.36
N LEU A 68 -10.63 -5.39 8.70
CA LEU A 68 -10.61 -4.00 9.16
C LEU A 68 -9.79 -3.81 10.44
N ASP A 69 -9.98 -4.67 11.43
CA ASP A 69 -9.28 -4.59 12.71
C ASP A 69 -7.79 -4.87 12.53
N THR A 70 -7.45 -5.88 11.71
CA THR A 70 -6.05 -6.17 11.32
C THR A 70 -5.41 -4.96 10.65
N MET A 71 -6.09 -4.34 9.70
CA MET A 71 -5.60 -3.15 8.99
C MET A 71 -5.36 -1.98 9.95
N LYS A 72 -6.29 -1.71 10.88
CA LYS A 72 -6.16 -0.62 11.86
C LYS A 72 -4.97 -0.85 12.79
N LEU A 73 -4.90 -2.03 13.40
CA LEU A 73 -3.83 -2.39 14.33
C LEU A 73 -2.46 -2.33 13.65
N ASN A 74 -2.36 -2.87 12.43
CA ASN A 74 -1.11 -2.85 11.67
C ASN A 74 -0.74 -1.43 11.22
N HIS A 75 -1.72 -0.58 10.89
CA HIS A 75 -1.46 0.82 10.57
C HIS A 75 -0.91 1.59 11.79
N GLU A 76 -1.46 1.37 12.98
CA GLU A 76 -0.96 1.96 14.22
C GLU A 76 0.47 1.49 14.53
N ALA A 77 0.76 0.20 14.33
CA ALA A 77 2.10 -0.34 14.50
C ALA A 77 3.11 0.27 13.51
N MET A 78 2.75 0.40 12.23
CA MET A 78 3.58 1.08 11.23
C MET A 78 3.80 2.56 11.59
N ARG A 79 2.78 3.24 12.11
CA ARG A 79 2.91 4.63 12.58
C ARG A 79 3.89 4.74 13.76
N ALA A 80 3.83 3.80 14.69
CA ALA A 80 4.78 3.74 15.80
C ALA A 80 6.22 3.48 15.31
N ASN A 81 6.40 2.57 14.35
CA ASN A 81 7.70 2.31 13.72
C ASN A 81 8.25 3.56 13.00
N HIS A 82 7.39 4.32 12.32
CA HIS A 82 7.79 5.58 11.69
C HIS A 82 8.21 6.64 12.72
N GLU A 83 7.45 6.80 13.82
CA GLU A 83 7.84 7.71 14.90
C GLU A 83 9.14 7.27 15.58
N GLN A 84 9.42 5.96 15.68
CA GLN A 84 10.71 5.45 16.16
C GLN A 84 11.87 5.93 15.26
N ILE A 85 11.76 5.75 13.93
CA ILE A 85 12.79 6.22 12.98
C ILE A 85 12.97 7.74 13.10
N LYS A 86 11.87 8.49 13.15
CA LYS A 86 11.89 9.94 13.26
C LYS A 86 12.58 10.42 14.55
N ASN A 87 12.33 9.74 15.67
CA ASN A 87 12.99 10.04 16.94
C ASN A 87 14.49 9.71 16.90
N GLN A 88 14.86 8.59 16.28
CA GLN A 88 16.27 8.27 16.05
C GLN A 88 16.96 9.32 15.18
N PHE A 89 16.30 9.77 14.11
CA PHE A 89 16.83 10.83 13.24
C PHE A 89 17.04 12.14 14.00
N LYS A 90 16.06 12.56 14.81
CA LYS A 90 16.20 13.74 15.68
C LYS A 90 17.35 13.61 16.68
N ALA A 91 17.55 12.43 17.26
CA ALA A 91 18.67 12.18 18.16
C ALA A 91 20.02 12.23 17.42
N ALA A 92 20.09 11.67 16.21
CA ALA A 92 21.29 11.69 15.38
C ALA A 92 21.70 13.12 14.98
N GLN A 93 20.74 14.02 14.75
CA GLN A 93 21.01 15.45 14.46
C GLN A 93 21.77 16.19 15.57
N GLN A 94 21.70 15.70 16.82
CA GLN A 94 22.41 16.30 17.96
C GLN A 94 23.84 15.77 18.10
N GLN A 95 24.20 14.71 17.37
CA GLN A 95 25.53 14.11 17.43
C GLN A 95 26.50 14.87 16.52
N PRO A 96 27.77 15.07 16.94
CA PRO A 96 28.78 15.72 16.12
C PRO A 96 29.18 14.86 14.89
N ILE A 97 29.03 13.54 14.98
CA ILE A 97 29.27 12.58 13.90
C ILE A 97 28.07 11.64 13.82
N LEU A 98 27.52 11.47 12.62
CA LEU A 98 26.39 10.57 12.38
C LEU A 98 26.86 9.12 12.32
N ASP A 99 26.20 8.23 13.07
CA ASP A 99 26.36 6.78 12.92
C ASP A 99 25.43 6.26 11.82
N LEU A 100 25.90 6.34 10.58
CA LEU A 100 25.14 5.89 9.40
C LEU A 100 24.86 4.38 9.43
N ASN A 101 25.71 3.57 10.08
CA ASN A 101 25.52 2.12 10.18
C ASN A 101 24.35 1.81 11.11
N ALA A 102 24.28 2.45 12.28
CA ALA A 102 23.17 2.29 13.21
C ALA A 102 21.83 2.75 12.60
N MET A 103 21.85 3.86 11.85
CA MET A 103 20.67 4.35 11.13
C MET A 103 20.21 3.37 10.06
N ALA A 104 21.12 2.87 9.22
CA ALA A 104 20.80 1.90 8.18
C ALA A 104 20.25 0.58 8.78
N ALA A 105 20.87 0.07 9.85
CA ALA A 105 20.41 -1.13 10.54
C ALA A 105 18.98 -0.97 11.10
N THR A 106 18.69 0.19 11.71
CA THR A 106 17.36 0.47 12.26
C THR A 106 16.31 0.60 11.16
N HIS A 107 16.64 1.31 10.08
CA HIS A 107 15.77 1.43 8.92
C HIS A 107 15.46 0.04 8.33
N GLN A 108 16.48 -0.79 8.11
CA GLN A 108 16.30 -2.15 7.60
C GLN A 108 15.41 -3.01 8.50
N GLN A 109 15.60 -2.93 9.82
CA GLN A 109 14.79 -3.68 10.78
C GLN A 109 13.31 -3.24 10.74
N VAL A 110 13.06 -1.93 10.67
CA VAL A 110 11.71 -1.40 10.58
C VAL A 110 11.05 -1.78 9.26
N GLU A 111 11.76 -1.69 8.13
CA GLU A 111 11.23 -2.10 6.83
C GLU A 111 10.81 -3.57 6.80
N GLN A 112 11.59 -4.46 7.45
CA GLN A 112 11.22 -5.88 7.56
C GLN A 112 9.94 -6.08 8.38
N LYS A 113 9.81 -5.36 9.52
CA LYS A 113 8.58 -5.40 10.34
C LYS A 113 7.38 -4.86 9.56
N ASP A 114 7.54 -3.73 8.90
CA ASP A 114 6.47 -3.10 8.13
C ASP A 114 6.06 -3.96 6.93
N ALA A 115 7.00 -4.65 6.29
CA ALA A 115 6.69 -5.63 5.24
C ALA A 115 5.80 -6.77 5.78
N GLN A 116 6.11 -7.29 6.97
CA GLN A 116 5.30 -8.32 7.61
C GLN A 116 3.88 -7.81 7.97
N LEU A 117 3.76 -6.59 8.49
CA LEU A 117 2.47 -5.96 8.82
C LEU A 117 1.61 -5.73 7.57
N ARG A 118 2.23 -5.29 6.47
CA ARG A 118 1.57 -5.16 5.16
C ARG A 118 1.10 -6.52 4.62
N GLN A 119 1.92 -7.56 4.78
CA GLN A 119 1.55 -8.92 4.37
C GLN A 119 0.35 -9.43 5.15
N GLN A 120 0.35 -9.31 6.48
CA GLN A 120 -0.78 -9.72 7.32
C GLN A 120 -2.09 -9.01 6.94
N THR A 121 -2.00 -7.71 6.64
CA THR A 121 -3.16 -6.93 6.17
C THR A 121 -3.66 -7.49 4.84
N SER A 122 -2.75 -7.78 3.91
CA SER A 122 -3.09 -8.35 2.60
C SER A 122 -3.74 -9.72 2.73
N ASP A 123 -3.18 -10.59 3.58
CA ASP A 123 -3.71 -11.94 3.82
C ASP A 123 -5.12 -11.90 4.41
N ALA A 124 -5.39 -10.98 5.34
CA ALA A 124 -6.72 -10.80 5.92
C ALA A 124 -7.75 -10.37 4.85
N TRP A 125 -7.40 -9.43 3.98
CA TRP A 125 -8.26 -9.00 2.87
C TRP A 125 -8.44 -10.08 1.81
N LEU A 126 -7.40 -10.86 1.50
CA LEU A 126 -7.48 -12.00 0.58
C LEU A 126 -8.40 -13.09 1.12
N LYS A 127 -8.31 -13.39 2.42
CA LYS A 127 -9.22 -14.34 3.08
C LYS A 127 -10.67 -13.88 2.96
N PHE A 128 -10.96 -12.61 3.23
CA PHE A 128 -12.29 -12.03 3.04
C PHE A 128 -12.76 -12.17 1.59
N TYR A 129 -11.93 -11.75 0.62
CA TYR A 129 -12.27 -11.83 -0.81
C TYR A 129 -12.56 -13.26 -1.27
N ASN A 130 -11.80 -14.24 -0.79
CA ASN A 130 -12.00 -15.64 -1.14
C ASN A 130 -13.33 -16.20 -0.63
N GLY A 131 -13.84 -15.68 0.51
CA GLY A 131 -15.15 -16.03 1.07
C GLY A 131 -16.35 -15.37 0.39
N LEU A 132 -16.14 -14.50 -0.60
CA LEU A 132 -17.20 -13.86 -1.37
C LEU A 132 -17.74 -14.76 -2.50
N ASN A 133 -19.03 -14.60 -2.81
CA ASN A 133 -19.62 -15.19 -4.01
C ASN A 133 -19.26 -14.40 -5.29
N ASP A 134 -19.60 -14.93 -6.47
CA ASP A 134 -19.20 -14.34 -7.76
C ASP A 134 -19.77 -12.94 -8.00
N GLN A 135 -21.01 -12.69 -7.56
CA GLN A 135 -21.63 -11.37 -7.65
C GLN A 135 -20.87 -10.35 -6.78
N GLN A 136 -20.58 -10.71 -5.52
CA GLN A 136 -19.82 -9.88 -4.60
C GLN A 136 -18.38 -9.63 -5.11
N LYS A 137 -17.71 -10.67 -5.62
CA LYS A 137 -16.38 -10.54 -6.24
C LYS A 137 -16.38 -9.61 -7.44
N THR A 138 -17.46 -9.61 -8.23
CA THR A 138 -17.62 -8.68 -9.36
C THR A 138 -17.73 -7.23 -8.88
N THR A 139 -18.49 -6.97 -7.81
CA THR A 139 -18.57 -5.65 -7.17
C THR A 139 -17.20 -5.18 -6.67
N VAL A 140 -16.50 -6.03 -5.90
CA VAL A 140 -15.14 -5.72 -5.42
C VAL A 140 -14.18 -5.46 -6.57
N SER A 141 -14.19 -6.31 -7.60
CA SER A 141 -13.30 -6.18 -8.76
C SER A 141 -13.53 -4.87 -9.51
N THR A 142 -14.78 -4.44 -9.64
CA THR A 142 -15.14 -3.17 -10.28
C THR A 142 -14.60 -1.99 -9.48
N ALA A 143 -14.80 -1.99 -8.15
CA ALA A 143 -14.26 -0.95 -7.27
C ALA A 143 -12.73 -0.87 -7.33
N LEU A 144 -12.03 -2.03 -7.35
CA LEU A 144 -10.58 -2.08 -7.50
C LEU A 144 -10.09 -1.52 -8.83
N LYS A 145 -10.75 -1.87 -9.95
CA LYS A 145 -10.43 -1.32 -11.29
C LYS A 145 -10.59 0.21 -11.33
N GLN A 146 -11.67 0.74 -10.76
CA GLN A 146 -11.88 2.18 -10.67
C GLN A 146 -10.77 2.86 -9.85
N ARG A 147 -10.37 2.24 -8.74
CA ARG A 147 -9.26 2.74 -7.92
C ARG A 147 -7.93 2.72 -8.67
N PHE A 148 -7.64 1.67 -9.45
CA PHE A 148 -6.44 1.62 -10.29
C PHE A 148 -6.43 2.73 -11.34
N ALA A 149 -7.53 2.95 -12.06
CA ALA A 149 -7.64 4.05 -13.03
C ALA A 149 -7.45 5.44 -12.37
N LYS A 150 -8.00 5.65 -11.17
CA LYS A 150 -7.79 6.88 -10.39
C LYS A 150 -6.34 7.04 -9.94
N MET A 151 -5.63 5.96 -9.65
CA MET A 151 -4.20 6.02 -9.33
C MET A 151 -3.35 6.30 -10.57
N GLU A 152 -3.66 5.68 -11.71
CA GLU A 152 -2.96 5.89 -12.98
C GLU A 152 -3.07 7.35 -13.44
N SER A 153 -4.28 7.89 -13.50
CA SER A 153 -4.51 9.31 -13.85
C SER A 153 -3.82 10.30 -12.89
N ARG A 154 -3.68 9.95 -11.61
CA ARG A 154 -2.90 10.76 -10.66
C ARG A 154 -1.40 10.67 -10.94
N HIS A 155 -0.87 9.50 -11.24
CA HIS A 155 0.54 9.34 -11.60
C HIS A 155 0.87 10.10 -12.89
N GLU A 156 -0.03 10.07 -13.88
CA GLU A 156 0.11 10.86 -15.12
C GLU A 156 0.19 12.36 -14.84
N LYS A 157 -0.77 12.91 -14.09
CA LYS A 157 -0.74 14.33 -13.71
C LYS A 157 0.53 14.69 -12.94
N MET A 158 0.97 13.83 -12.04
CA MET A 158 2.23 14.03 -11.31
C MET A 158 3.43 14.05 -12.26
N ARG A 159 3.50 13.15 -13.25
CA ARG A 159 4.54 13.15 -14.28
C ARG A 159 4.51 14.45 -15.09
N GLU A 160 3.34 14.87 -15.57
CA GLU A 160 3.16 16.13 -16.30
C GLU A 160 3.63 17.34 -15.49
N HIS A 161 3.26 17.43 -14.20
CA HIS A 161 3.72 18.50 -13.33
C HIS A 161 5.23 18.48 -13.10
N TRP A 162 5.83 17.29 -12.97
CA TRP A 162 7.28 17.15 -12.86
C TRP A 162 8.00 17.56 -14.14
N GLU A 163 7.47 17.21 -15.31
CA GLU A 163 7.99 17.61 -16.61
C GLU A 163 7.87 19.13 -16.82
N GLN A 164 6.72 19.72 -16.49
CA GLN A 164 6.51 21.17 -16.53
C GLN A 164 7.46 21.92 -15.58
N ARG A 165 7.70 21.42 -14.37
CA ARG A 165 8.69 22.01 -13.44
C ARG A 165 10.13 21.86 -13.94
N LYS A 166 10.49 20.75 -14.58
CA LYS A 166 11.82 20.60 -15.23
C LYS A 166 11.98 21.57 -16.41
N GLY A 167 10.92 21.81 -17.17
CA GLY A 167 10.91 22.81 -18.25
C GLY A 167 11.06 24.24 -17.74
N ALA A 168 10.36 24.60 -16.66
CA ALA A 168 10.44 25.93 -16.05
C ALA A 168 11.77 26.18 -15.29
N ALA A 169 12.35 25.15 -14.67
CA ALA A 169 13.67 25.25 -14.01
C ALA A 169 14.85 25.28 -14.99
N SER A 170 14.60 24.99 -16.29
CA SER A 170 15.60 25.08 -17.36
C SER A 170 15.54 26.41 -18.14
N ALA A 171 14.63 27.33 -17.78
CA ALA A 171 14.62 28.67 -18.36
C ALA A 171 15.80 29.47 -17.79
N PRO A 172 16.75 29.96 -18.61
CA PRO A 172 17.84 30.77 -18.10
C PRO A 172 17.25 32.03 -17.46
N ALA A 173 17.72 32.36 -16.26
CA ALA A 173 17.47 33.64 -15.64
C ALA A 173 17.90 34.72 -16.63
N ALA A 174 16.93 35.40 -17.24
CA ALA A 174 17.21 36.58 -18.03
C ALA A 174 17.71 37.65 -17.07
N ASN A 175 19.03 37.89 -17.09
CA ASN A 175 19.67 39.02 -16.44
C ASN A 175 18.90 40.31 -16.76
N GLN A 176 18.50 41.04 -15.71
CA GLN A 176 18.33 42.49 -15.76
C GLN A 176 19.48 43.13 -14.98
#